data_AF-A0A2V8KCB4-F1
#
_entry.id   AF-A0A2V8KCB4-F1
#
_cell.length_a   1.000
_cell.length_b   1.000
_cell.length_c   1.000
_cell.angle_alpha   90.00
_cell.angle_beta   90.00
_cell.angle_gamma   90.00
#
_symmetry.space_group_name_H-M   'P 1'
#
loop_
_entity.id
_entity.type
_entity.pdbx_description
1 polymer ?
#
loop_
_entity_poly.entity_id
_entity_poly.type
_entity_poly.pdbx_seq_one_letter_code
_entity_poly.pdbx_strand_id
1 'polypeptide(L)'
;GNEHGRSIGFLDFLREKNFIRALSPKEINELRQKIETVNCSNCGASIDLTTDSICAHCGSAISILDMEQPQKMLNELKRAAEPRPIDPILPLELERVKRETEHWFGPTEPTPDWLGQIRNLTELLLGDRRKGGSE
;
A
#
# COMPACT_ATOMS: atom_id res chain seq x y z
N GLY A 1 -12.27 16.97 5.12
CA GLY A 1 -11.19 17.38 6.01
C GLY A 1 -9.97 17.65 5.17
N ASN A 2 -9.41 18.85 5.27
CA ASN A 2 -8.22 19.28 4.54
C ASN A 2 -6.96 18.70 5.21
N GLU A 3 -6.78 17.39 5.16
CA GLU A 3 -5.53 16.78 5.62
C GLU A 3 -4.54 16.79 4.46
N HIS A 4 -3.85 17.92 4.31
CA HIS A 4 -2.66 17.99 3.48
C HIS A 4 -1.49 17.35 4.23
N GLY A 5 -0.57 16.71 3.49
CA GLY A 5 0.63 16.10 4.07
C GLY A 5 1.45 17.12 4.86
N ARG A 6 2.05 16.68 5.97
CA ARG A 6 2.94 17.51 6.80
C ARG A 6 4.36 17.48 6.22
N SER A 7 4.93 18.64 5.92
CA SER A 7 6.36 18.72 5.61
C SER A 7 7.18 18.46 6.88
N ILE A 8 8.16 17.56 6.78
CA ILE A 8 9.06 17.20 7.88
C ILE A 8 10.51 17.26 7.39
N GLY A 9 11.43 17.54 8.30
CA GLY A 9 12.86 17.51 8.00
C GLY A 9 13.33 16.08 7.71
N PHE A 10 14.44 15.95 6.97
CA PHE A 10 14.99 14.63 6.63
C PHE A 10 15.32 13.80 7.87
N LEU A 11 15.91 14.44 8.89
CA LEU A 11 16.24 13.75 10.14
C LEU A 11 14.99 13.27 10.90
N ASP A 12 13.92 14.07 10.89
CA ASP A 12 12.65 13.68 11.51
C ASP A 12 11.98 12.54 10.73
N PHE A 13 12.06 12.55 9.40
CA PHE A 13 11.62 11.43 8.58
C PHE A 13 12.36 10.13 8.94
N LEU A 14 13.69 10.18 9.09
CA LEU A 14 14.46 9.00 9.48
C LEU A 14 14.08 8.50 10.88
N ARG A 15 13.79 9.41 11.81
CA ARG A 15 13.34 9.05 13.17
C ARG A 15 11.96 8.41 13.14
N GLU A 16 11.02 8.98 12.38
CA GLU A 16 9.65 8.45 12.20
C GLU A 16 9.67 7.03 11.60
N LYS A 17 10.63 6.74 10.72
CA LYS A 17 10.84 5.41 10.13
C LYS A 17 11.70 4.48 10.99
N ASN A 18 12.08 4.91 12.20
CA ASN A 18 12.95 4.16 13.11
C ASN A 18 14.30 3.77 12.49
N PHE A 19 14.82 4.56 11.55
CA PHE A 19 16.19 4.39 11.02
C PHE A 19 17.24 5.00 11.93
N ILE A 20 16.85 5.99 12.74
CA ILE A 20 17.73 6.62 13.71
C ILE A 20 17.02 6.75 15.05
N ARG A 21 17.81 6.74 16.13
CA ARG A 21 17.33 7.04 17.48
C ARG A 21 18.37 7.86 18.24
N ALA A 22 17.91 8.57 19.27
CA ALA A 22 18.82 9.19 20.22
C ALA A 22 19.60 8.11 20.99
N LEU A 23 20.85 8.40 21.33
CA LEU A 23 21.62 7.53 22.23
C LEU A 23 21.04 7.60 23.64
N SER A 24 21.00 6.45 24.32
CA SER A 24 20.70 6.40 25.75
C SER A 24 21.81 7.05 26.58
N PRO A 25 21.53 7.50 27.81
CA PRO A 25 22.57 8.06 28.69
C PRO A 25 23.78 7.15 28.89
N LYS A 26 23.56 5.82 28.91
CA LYS A 26 24.63 4.83 29.01
C LYS A 26 25.50 4.83 27.75
N GLU A 27 24.90 4.78 26.57
CA GLU A 27 25.62 4.81 25.29
C GLU A 27 26.39 6.13 25.12
N ILE A 28 25.82 7.26 25.57
CA ILE A 28 26.52 8.56 25.56
C ILE A 28 27.77 8.51 26.45
N ASN A 29 27.67 7.94 27.66
CA ASN A 29 28.83 7.81 28.55
C ASN A 29 29.90 6.88 27.99
N GLU A 30 29.51 5.77 27.36
CA GLU A 30 30.45 4.88 26.67
C GLU A 30 31.11 5.57 25.46
N LEU A 31 30.37 6.43 24.75
CA LEU A 31 30.89 7.20 23.62
C LEU A 31 31.95 8.22 24.08
N ARG A 32 31.67 8.94 25.19
CA ARG A 32 32.59 9.91 25.81
C ARG A 32 33.94 9.33 26.20
N GLN A 33 34.00 8.04 26.53
CA GLN A 33 35.25 7.37 26.87
C GLN A 33 36.14 7.10 25.65
N LYS A 34 35.58 7.16 24.45
CA LYS A 34 36.27 6.78 23.20
C LYS A 34 36.62 8.00 22.35
N ILE A 35 35.75 9.00 22.34
CA ILE A 35 35.90 10.20 21.51
C ILE A 35 35.41 11.43 22.27
N GLU A 36 36.07 12.56 22.04
CA GLU A 36 35.72 13.85 22.67
C GLU A 36 34.75 14.66 21.82
N THR A 37 34.80 14.52 20.49
CA THR A 37 33.98 15.34 19.58
C THR A 37 33.27 14.51 18.53
N VAL A 38 32.05 14.94 18.17
CA VAL A 38 31.25 14.36 17.08
C VAL A 38 30.59 15.46 16.26
N ASN A 39 30.30 15.18 14.99
CA ASN A 39 29.52 16.11 14.16
C ASN A 39 28.02 15.86 14.33
N CYS A 40 27.26 16.94 14.46
CA CYS A 40 25.80 16.89 14.50
C CYS A 40 25.23 16.35 13.18
N SER A 41 24.46 15.27 13.24
CA SER A 41 23.81 14.69 12.04
C SER A 41 22.75 15.60 11.41
N ASN A 42 22.27 16.62 12.13
CA ASN A 42 21.27 17.56 11.62
C ASN A 42 21.88 18.76 10.89
N CYS A 43 22.90 19.39 11.48
CA CYS A 43 23.45 20.66 10.97
C CYS A 43 24.96 20.63 10.66
N GLY A 44 25.65 19.54 10.97
CA GLY A 44 27.10 19.39 10.74
C GLY A 44 28.00 20.08 11.76
N ALA A 45 27.47 20.89 12.67
CA ALA A 45 28.28 21.54 13.72
C ALA A 45 28.95 20.51 14.64
N SER A 46 30.18 20.81 15.08
CA SER A 46 30.89 19.98 16.05
C SER A 46 30.22 20.06 17.43
N ILE A 47 30.12 18.92 18.10
CA ILE A 47 29.60 18.75 19.45
C ILE A 47 30.75 18.23 20.30
N ASP A 48 31.10 18.99 21.33
CA ASP A 48 32.01 18.55 22.38
C ASP A 48 31.24 17.67 23.40
N LEU A 49 31.58 16.39 23.42
CA LEU A 49 30.95 15.40 24.28
C LEU A 49 31.40 15.52 25.73
N THR A 50 32.49 16.23 26.02
CA THR A 50 32.95 16.43 27.41
C THR A 50 32.02 17.37 28.18
N THR A 51 31.31 18.24 27.47
CA THR A 51 30.46 19.29 28.04
C THR A 51 28.97 19.01 27.89
N ASP A 52 28.52 18.54 26.72
CA ASP A 52 27.10 18.30 26.43
C ASP A 52 26.90 17.01 25.61
N SER A 53 25.65 16.62 25.40
CA SER A 53 25.21 15.59 24.45
C SER A 53 24.15 16.11 23.47
N ILE A 54 23.93 17.43 23.47
CA ILE A 54 23.03 18.15 22.59
C ILE A 54 23.86 19.15 21.78
N CYS A 55 23.53 19.31 20.50
CA CYS A 55 24.17 20.32 19.67
C CYS A 55 23.80 21.73 20.14
N ALA A 56 24.79 22.52 20.58
CA ALA A 56 24.58 23.90 20.98
C ALA A 56 24.08 24.82 19.84
N HIS A 57 24.28 24.43 18.58
CA HIS A 57 23.87 25.22 17.42
C HIS A 57 22.39 25.05 17.04
N CYS A 58 21.92 23.79 16.97
CA CYS A 58 20.55 23.51 16.50
C CYS A 58 19.68 22.74 17.50
N GLY A 59 20.18 22.46 18.71
CA GLY A 59 19.44 21.77 19.77
C GLY A 59 19.17 20.28 19.51
N SER A 60 19.75 19.70 18.44
CA SER A 60 19.54 18.28 18.12
C SER A 60 20.37 17.38 19.04
N ALA A 61 19.74 16.34 19.57
CA ALA A 61 20.43 15.28 20.30
C ALA A 61 21.30 14.42 19.37
N ILE A 62 22.37 13.84 19.93
CA ILE A 62 23.19 12.87 19.20
C ILE A 62 22.35 11.63 18.88
N SER A 63 22.37 11.24 17.61
CA SER A 63 21.57 10.12 17.10
C SER A 63 22.47 9.08 16.45
N ILE A 64 22.09 7.81 16.55
CA ILE A 64 22.75 6.66 15.90
C ILE A 64 21.82 6.05 14.86
N LEU A 65 22.41 5.44 13.82
CA LEU A 65 21.70 4.56 12.90
C LEU A 65 21.27 3.29 13.65
N ASP A 66 19.98 3.05 13.72
CA ASP A 66 19.43 1.84 14.30
C ASP A 66 19.28 0.78 13.20
N MET A 67 20.19 -0.20 13.21
CA MET A 67 20.20 -1.28 12.21
C MET A 67 19.23 -2.41 12.56
N GLU A 68 18.65 -2.44 13.76
CA GLU A 68 17.78 -3.54 14.21
C GLU A 68 16.48 -3.60 13.39
N GLN A 69 15.78 -2.47 13.27
CA GLN A 69 14.52 -2.40 12.53
C GLN A 69 14.69 -2.66 11.02
N PRO A 70 15.66 -2.03 10.31
CA PRO A 70 15.96 -2.38 8.92
C PRO A 70 16.30 -3.85 8.74
N GLN A 71 17.08 -4.43 9.65
CA GLN A 71 17.45 -5.84 9.58
C GLN A 71 16.23 -6.76 9.72
N LYS A 72 15.32 -6.44 10.66
CA LYS A 72 14.06 -7.16 10.83
C LYS A 72 13.19 -7.08 9.57
N MET A 73 13.02 -5.89 9.01
CA MET A 73 12.27 -5.67 7.77
C MET A 73 12.88 -6.47 6.61
N LEU A 74 14.20 -6.44 6.45
CA LEU A 74 14.89 -7.22 5.42
C LEU A 74 14.68 -8.73 5.61
N ASN A 75 14.70 -9.21 6.85
CA ASN A 75 14.45 -10.63 7.13
C ASN A 75 13.01 -11.03 6.79
N GLU A 76 12.02 -10.19 7.08
CA GLU A 76 10.62 -10.41 6.70
C GLU A 76 10.43 -10.41 5.19
N LEU A 77 11.03 -9.45 4.48
CA LEU A 77 10.99 -9.40 3.02
C LEU A 77 11.65 -10.62 2.38
N LYS A 78 12.79 -11.08 2.91
CA LYS A 78 13.45 -12.30 2.45
C LYS A 78 12.54 -13.51 2.61
N ARG A 79 11.92 -13.69 3.78
CA ARG A 79 10.97 -14.79 4.04
C ARG A 79 9.74 -14.71 3.12
N ALA A 80 9.24 -13.52 2.84
CA ALA A 80 8.09 -13.34 1.94
C ALA A 80 8.44 -13.66 0.48
N ALA A 81 9.69 -13.42 0.09
CA ALA A 81 10.23 -13.70 -1.24
C ALA A 81 10.68 -15.16 -1.43
N GLU A 82 10.74 -15.98 -0.36
CA GLU A 82 11.02 -17.40 -0.49
C GLU A 82 9.98 -18.06 -1.43
N PRO A 83 10.42 -18.81 -2.45
CA PRO A 83 9.51 -19.53 -3.33
C PRO A 83 8.62 -20.44 -2.50
N ARG A 84 7.32 -20.19 -2.53
CA ARG A 84 6.35 -21.05 -1.85
C ARG A 84 6.10 -22.26 -2.74
N PRO A 85 6.04 -23.48 -2.18
CA PRO A 85 5.63 -24.64 -2.94
C PRO A 85 4.26 -24.37 -3.57
N ILE A 86 4.19 -24.45 -4.90
CA ILE A 86 2.93 -24.40 -5.62
C ILE A 86 2.37 -25.81 -5.57
N ASP A 87 1.16 -25.96 -5.02
CA ASP A 87 0.47 -27.25 -5.05
C ASP A 87 0.27 -27.67 -6.53
N PRO A 88 0.79 -28.84 -6.95
CA PRO A 88 0.68 -29.28 -8.34
C PRO A 88 -0.77 -29.47 -8.81
N ILE A 89 -1.72 -29.63 -7.88
CA ILE A 89 -3.16 -29.75 -8.17
C ILE A 89 -3.85 -28.39 -8.25
N LEU A 90 -3.22 -27.31 -7.77
CA LEU A 90 -3.82 -25.97 -7.76
C LEU A 90 -4.37 -25.52 -9.13
N PRO A 91 -3.69 -25.73 -10.28
CA PRO A 91 -4.24 -25.33 -11.57
C PRO A 91 -5.56 -26.05 -11.91
N LEU A 92 -5.68 -27.32 -11.51
CA LEU A 92 -6.88 -28.12 -11.75
C LEU A 92 -8.04 -27.66 -10.87
N GLU A 93 -7.78 -27.40 -9.59
CA GLU A 93 -8.80 -26.86 -8.67
C GLU A 93 -9.24 -25.44 -9.07
N LEU A 94 -8.31 -24.59 -9.53
CA LEU A 94 -8.64 -23.24 -10.01
C LEU A 94 -9.60 -23.29 -11.20
N GLU A 95 -9.37 -24.20 -12.15
CA GLU A 95 -10.25 -24.43 -13.30
C GLU A 95 -11.62 -24.97 -12.86
N ARG A 96 -11.68 -25.87 -11.88
CA ARG A 96 -12.93 -26.38 -11.31
C ARG A 96 -13.76 -25.26 -10.68
N VAL A 97 -13.14 -24.47 -9.81
CA VAL A 97 -13.79 -23.34 -9.13
C VAL A 97 -14.27 -22.30 -10.13
N LYS A 98 -13.49 -22.03 -11.19
CA LYS A 98 -13.89 -21.11 -12.26
C LYS A 98 -15.16 -21.60 -12.95
N ARG A 99 -15.24 -22.88 -13.34
CA ARG A 99 -16.44 -23.46 -13.97
C ARG A 99 -17.65 -23.44 -13.05
N GLU A 100 -17.47 -23.77 -11.77
CA GLU A 100 -18.54 -23.68 -10.78
C GLU A 100 -19.04 -22.25 -10.65
N THR A 101 -18.14 -21.28 -10.59
CA THR A 101 -18.48 -19.84 -10.54
C THR A 101 -19.24 -19.42 -11.79
N GLU A 102 -18.78 -19.82 -12.98
CA GLU A 102 -19.47 -19.55 -14.24
C GLU A 102 -20.84 -20.24 -14.34
N HIS A 103 -21.01 -21.41 -13.72
CA HIS A 103 -22.30 -22.08 -13.65
C HIS A 103 -23.30 -21.34 -12.75
N TRP A 104 -22.84 -20.85 -11.59
CA TRP A 104 -23.69 -20.17 -10.61
C TRP A 104 -23.94 -18.69 -10.93
N PHE A 105 -22.93 -18.01 -11.49
CA PHE A 105 -22.92 -16.56 -11.71
C PHE A 105 -22.75 -16.17 -13.18
N GLY A 106 -22.76 -17.14 -14.09
CA GLY A 106 -22.79 -16.86 -15.52
C GLY A 106 -24.07 -16.12 -15.93
N PRO A 107 -24.08 -15.50 -17.12
CA PRO A 107 -25.27 -14.81 -17.60
C PRO A 107 -26.44 -15.79 -17.65
N THR A 108 -27.44 -15.57 -16.80
CA THR A 108 -28.78 -16.17 -16.98
C THR A 108 -29.32 -15.72 -18.32
N GLU A 109 -30.02 -16.63 -19.01
CA GLU A 109 -30.56 -16.48 -20.37
C GLU A 109 -30.95 -15.03 -20.72
N PRO A 110 -30.70 -14.58 -21.97
CA PRO A 110 -31.13 -13.26 -22.39
C PRO A 110 -32.63 -13.13 -22.06
N THR A 111 -32.95 -12.18 -21.17
CA THR A 111 -34.32 -11.88 -20.78
C THR A 111 -35.16 -11.82 -22.05
N PRO A 112 -36.35 -12.45 -22.08
CA PRO A 112 -37.22 -12.39 -23.25
C PRO A 112 -37.31 -10.94 -23.73
N ASP A 113 -37.05 -10.69 -25.02
CA ASP A 113 -37.16 -9.37 -25.62
C ASP A 113 -38.63 -8.96 -25.69
N TRP A 114 -39.19 -8.67 -24.52
CA TRP A 114 -40.57 -8.29 -24.32
C TRP A 114 -40.87 -6.96 -25.03
N LEU A 115 -39.85 -6.12 -25.24
CA LEU A 115 -39.96 -4.89 -26.04
C LEU A 115 -40.22 -5.21 -27.52
N GLY A 116 -39.51 -6.20 -28.08
CA GLY A 116 -39.79 -6.73 -29.42
C GLY A 116 -41.18 -7.37 -29.53
N GLN A 117 -41.61 -8.10 -28.50
CA GLN A 117 -42.94 -8.73 -28.46
C GLN A 117 -44.08 -7.69 -28.39
N ILE A 118 -43.93 -6.63 -27.58
CA ILE A 118 -44.91 -5.53 -27.54
C ILE A 118 -44.97 -4.80 -28.88
N ARG A 119 -43.83 -4.55 -29.53
CA ARG A 119 -43.81 -3.90 -30.85
C ARG A 119 -44.61 -4.70 -31.89
N ASN A 120 -44.44 -6.03 -31.92
CA ASN A 120 -45.19 -6.91 -32.82
C ASN A 120 -46.70 -6.93 -32.50
N LEU A 121 -47.08 -6.93 -31.21
CA LEU A 121 -48.48 -6.86 -30.80
C LEU A 121 -49.11 -5.51 -31.17
N THR A 122 -48.34 -4.44 -31.10
CA THR A 122 -48.78 -3.09 -31.49
C THR A 122 -49.03 -3.03 -33.01
N GLU A 123 -48.17 -3.64 -33.82
CA GLU A 123 -48.39 -3.75 -35.28
C GLU A 123 -49.60 -4.63 -35.64
N LEU A 124 -49.81 -5.74 -34.94
CA LEU A 124 -50.98 -6.62 -35.12
C LEU A 124 -52.30 -5.99 -34.69
N LEU A 125 -52.28 -5.07 -33.72
CA LEU A 125 -53.48 -4.38 -33.23
C LEU A 125 -53.76 -3.08 -34.01
N LEU A 126 -52.78 -2.53 -34.74
CA LEU A 126 -52.91 -1.26 -35.47
C LEU A 126 -52.86 -1.38 -37.01
N GLY A 127 -52.70 -2.56 -37.61
CA GLY A 127 -52.86 -2.80 -39.05
C GLY A 127 -53.78 -3.98 -39.33
N ASP A 128 -54.85 -3.91 -40.13
CA ASP A 128 -55.28 -2.89 -41.08
C ASP A 128 -56.79 -3.00 -41.32
N ARG A 129 -57.51 -1.88 -41.10
CA ARG A 129 -58.86 -1.63 -41.58
C ARG A 129 -58.76 -0.58 -42.69
N ARG A 130 -58.36 -0.98 -43.91
CA ARG A 130 -58.58 -0.31 -45.22
C ARG A 130 -57.68 -0.95 -46.28
N LYS A 131 -58.12 -1.65 -47.33
CA LYS A 131 -59.23 -1.37 -48.26
C LYS A 131 -59.48 -2.61 -49.13
N GLY A 132 -60.75 -2.96 -49.31
CA GLY A 132 -61.24 -3.57 -50.55
C GLY A 132 -61.69 -2.50 -51.55
N GLY A 133 -62.00 -2.94 -52.78
CA GLY A 133 -62.68 -2.18 -53.85
C GLY A 133 -61.74 -1.82 -55.00
N SER A 134 -61.80 -2.57 -56.12
CA SER A 134 -62.52 -2.24 -57.38
C SER A 134 -61.73 -1.25 -58.24
N GLU A 135 -61.44 -1.45 -59.52
CA GLU A 135 -62.10 -2.14 -60.64
C GLU A 135 -61.03 -2.46 -61.71
#